data_AF-A0A519C7B5-F1
#
_entry.id   AF-A0A519C7B5-F1
#
_cell.length_a   1.000
_cell.length_b   1.000
_cell.length_c   1.000
_cell.angle_alpha   90.00
_cell.angle_beta   90.00
_cell.angle_gamma   90.00
#
_symmetry.space_group_name_H-M   'P 1'
#
loop_
_entity.id
_entity.type
_entity.pdbx_description
1 polymer ?
#
loop_
_entity_poly.entity_id
_entity_poly.type
_entity_poly.pdbx_seq_one_letter_code
_entity_poly.pdbx_strand_id
1 'polypeptide(L)'
;MPNCPECTAREKKALKTQYEMEAKKAEEEGKDYLIPNDRDIGTDIEIPMKLDPSTKHFICKRCGLYATREQISDIRDKLNRRESTKEDKQYDYLEWWQKSKKDKQLT
;
A
#
# COMPACT_ATOMS: atom_id res chain seq x y z
N MET A 1 2.10 11.22 -17.43
CA MET A 1 3.17 11.56 -16.45
C MET A 1 2.93 10.74 -15.19
N PRO A 2 3.96 10.25 -14.49
CA PRO A 2 3.74 9.51 -13.25
C PRO A 2 3.12 10.42 -12.19
N ASN A 3 2.21 9.85 -11.39
CA ASN A 3 1.67 10.53 -10.21
C ASN A 3 2.65 10.43 -9.05
N CYS A 4 2.61 11.44 -8.17
CA CYS A 4 3.44 11.44 -6.98
C CYS A 4 3.04 10.30 -6.02
N PRO A 5 3.93 9.34 -5.72
CA PRO A 5 3.60 8.19 -4.90
C PRO A 5 3.24 8.59 -3.46
N GLU A 6 3.95 9.57 -2.88
CA GLU A 6 3.70 10.07 -1.53
C GLU A 6 2.34 10.78 -1.40
N CYS A 7 2.05 11.72 -2.30
CA CYS A 7 0.80 12.48 -2.21
C CYS A 7 -0.42 11.59 -2.50
N THR A 8 -0.31 10.69 -3.48
CA THR A 8 -1.40 9.75 -3.78
C THR A 8 -1.64 8.78 -2.63
N ALA A 9 -0.60 8.23 -2.01
CA ALA A 9 -0.74 7.36 -0.85
C ALA A 9 -1.41 8.09 0.34
N ARG A 10 -1.02 9.35 0.59
CA ARG A 10 -1.62 10.16 1.65
C ARG A 10 -3.11 10.41 1.42
N GLU A 11 -3.51 10.76 0.20
CA GLU A 11 -4.92 11.00 -0.13
C GLU A 11 -5.74 9.70 -0.10
N LYS A 12 -5.17 8.58 -0.57
CA LYS A 12 -5.81 7.26 -0.42
C LYS A 12 -6.05 6.89 1.04
N LYS A 13 -5.07 7.11 1.91
CA LYS A 13 -5.21 6.86 3.34
C LYS A 13 -6.29 7.74 3.97
N ALA A 14 -6.34 9.02 3.59
CA ALA A 14 -7.37 9.94 4.07
C ALA A 14 -8.79 9.50 3.65
N LEU A 15 -8.98 9.11 2.38
CA LEU A 15 -10.26 8.58 1.90
C LEU A 15 -10.67 7.30 2.63
N LYS A 16 -9.72 6.37 2.82
CA LYS A 16 -9.98 5.14 3.57
C LYS A 16 -10.47 5.44 5.00
N THR A 17 -9.79 6.35 5.69
CA THR A 17 -10.21 6.78 7.03
C THR A 17 -11.59 7.45 7.01
N GLN A 18 -11.91 8.25 5.99
CA GLN A 18 -13.25 8.84 5.85
C GLN A 18 -14.33 7.77 5.72
N TYR A 19 -14.12 6.77 4.85
CA TYR A 19 -15.08 5.67 4.69
C TYR A 19 -15.22 4.83 5.96
N GLU A 20 -14.14 4.57 6.68
CA GLU A 20 -14.19 3.88 7.98
C GLU A 20 -14.97 4.68 9.04
N MET A 21 -14.83 6.02 9.04
CA MET A 21 -15.60 6.89 9.95
C MET A 21 -17.08 6.93 9.58
N GLU A 22 -17.40 6.98 8.28
CA GLU A 22 -18.78 6.91 7.79
C GLU A 22 -19.44 5.57 8.12
N ALA A 23 -18.69 4.46 7.98
CA ALA A 23 -19.17 3.13 8.36
C ALA A 23 -19.51 3.05 9.85
N LYS A 24 -18.62 3.57 10.73
CA LYS A 24 -18.88 3.63 12.18
C LYS A 24 -20.11 4.48 12.52
N LYS A 25 -20.26 5.62 11.87
CA LYS A 25 -21.43 6.48 12.06
C LYS A 25 -22.72 5.81 11.58
N ALA A 26 -22.67 5.09 10.46
CA ALA A 26 -23.80 4.33 9.95
C ALA A 26 -24.19 3.20 10.91
N GLU A 27 -23.22 2.51 11.52
CA GLU A 27 -23.45 1.51 12.56
C GLU A 27 -24.17 2.10 13.78
N GLU A 28 -23.74 3.29 14.25
CA GLU A 28 -24.40 4.03 15.34
C GLU A 28 -25.84 4.45 14.97
N GLU A 29 -26.08 4.79 13.70
CA GLU A 29 -27.40 5.17 13.18
C GLU A 29 -28.26 3.95 12.77
N GLY A 30 -27.76 2.72 12.92
CA GLY A 30 -28.45 1.48 12.54
C GLY A 30 -28.66 1.33 11.02
N LYS A 31 -27.82 1.98 10.21
CA LYS A 31 -27.84 1.92 8.74
C LYS A 31 -26.76 0.97 8.24
N ASP A 32 -27.08 0.21 7.20
CA ASP A 32 -26.09 -0.60 6.49
C ASP A 32 -25.24 0.29 5.59
N TYR A 33 -23.91 0.22 5.75
CA TYR A 33 -22.94 0.98 4.97
C TYR A 33 -21.81 0.07 4.50
N LEU A 34 -21.68 -0.07 3.18
CA LEU A 34 -20.65 -0.87 2.55
C LEU A 34 -19.43 -0.01 2.21
N ILE A 35 -18.28 -0.33 2.81
CA ILE A 35 -17.01 0.32 2.48
C ILE A 35 -16.59 -0.09 1.05
N PRO A 36 -16.23 0.86 0.17
CA PRO A 36 -15.71 0.56 -1.16
C PRO A 36 -14.46 -0.32 -1.13
N ASN A 37 -14.23 -1.14 -2.16
CA ASN A 37 -13.04 -2.00 -2.23
C ASN A 37 -11.75 -1.17 -2.27
N ASP A 38 -10.67 -1.66 -1.63
CA ASP A 38 -9.35 -1.01 -1.60
C ASP A 38 -8.79 -0.69 -3.01
N ARG A 39 -9.21 -1.42 -4.04
CA ARG A 39 -8.80 -1.18 -5.44
C ARG A 39 -9.40 0.09 -6.03
N ASP A 40 -10.63 0.39 -5.63
CA ASP A 40 -11.43 1.51 -6.15
C ASP A 40 -11.17 2.78 -5.33
N ILE A 41 -10.67 2.65 -4.10
CA ILE A 41 -10.28 3.79 -3.26
C ILE A 41 -9.12 4.55 -3.90
N GLY A 42 -9.45 5.74 -4.41
CA GLY A 42 -8.49 6.70 -4.93
C GLY A 42 -7.92 6.35 -6.30
N THR A 43 -8.69 5.67 -7.15
CA THR A 43 -8.40 5.54 -8.59
C THR A 43 -8.34 6.90 -9.27
N ASP A 44 -9.17 7.83 -8.81
CA ASP A 44 -9.38 9.14 -9.43
C ASP A 44 -8.36 10.20 -8.96
N ILE A 45 -7.42 9.83 -8.09
CA ILE A 45 -6.42 10.75 -7.55
C ILE A 45 -5.31 10.97 -8.59
N GLU A 46 -5.41 12.09 -9.31
CA GLU A 46 -4.40 12.55 -10.24
C GLU A 46 -3.52 13.65 -9.63
N ILE A 47 -2.27 13.30 -9.33
CA ILE A 47 -1.25 14.26 -8.84
C ILE A 47 -0.03 14.18 -9.75
N PRO A 48 -0.08 14.78 -10.94
CA PRO A 48 0.96 14.66 -11.93
C PRO A 48 2.26 15.33 -11.47
N MET A 49 3.38 14.63 -11.62
CA MET A 49 4.73 15.19 -11.37
C MET A 49 5.31 15.85 -12.62
N LYS A 50 6.01 16.98 -12.47
CA LYS A 50 6.68 17.68 -13.58
C LYS A 50 8.00 16.98 -13.91
N LEU A 51 8.25 16.69 -15.19
CA LEU A 51 9.54 16.17 -15.65
C LEU A 51 10.53 17.33 -15.81
N ASP A 52 11.74 17.14 -15.29
CA ASP A 52 12.91 17.95 -15.63
C ASP A 52 13.66 17.28 -16.80
N PRO A 53 13.66 17.87 -18.01
CA PRO A 53 14.30 17.29 -19.20
C PRO A 53 15.81 17.12 -19.05
N SER A 54 16.47 17.98 -18.27
CA SER A 54 17.93 18.01 -18.14
C SER A 54 18.44 16.81 -17.33
N THR A 55 17.73 16.48 -16.27
CA THR A 55 18.14 15.45 -15.31
C THR A 55 17.32 14.17 -15.45
N LYS A 56 16.24 14.18 -16.25
CA LYS A 56 15.23 13.11 -16.36
C LYS A 56 14.56 12.76 -15.03
N HIS A 57 14.60 13.65 -14.05
CA HIS A 57 13.92 13.49 -12.77
C HIS A 57 12.51 14.04 -12.84
N PHE A 58 11.62 13.49 -12.02
CA PHE A 58 10.30 14.03 -11.78
C PHE A 58 10.28 14.79 -10.46
N ILE A 59 9.61 15.93 -10.47
CA ILE A 59 9.47 16.83 -9.34
C ILE A 59 7.99 16.95 -8.99
N CYS A 60 7.63 16.63 -7.75
CA CYS A 60 6.30 16.91 -7.22
C CYS A 60 6.25 18.32 -6.62
N LYS A 61 5.32 19.16 -7.08
CA LYS A 61 5.13 20.52 -6.54
C LYS A 61 4.47 20.56 -5.15
N ARG A 62 3.78 19.49 -4.74
CA ARG A 62 3.07 19.44 -3.45
C ARG A 62 3.96 19.04 -2.29
N CYS A 63 4.79 18.01 -2.47
CA CYS A 63 5.67 17.49 -1.41
C CYS A 63 7.17 17.72 -1.66
N GLY A 64 7.56 18.23 -2.83
CA GLY A 64 8.96 18.45 -3.16
C GLY A 64 9.73 17.20 -3.56
N LEU A 65 9.07 16.05 -3.72
CA LEU A 65 9.73 14.80 -4.13
C LEU A 65 10.46 14.96 -5.45
N TYR A 66 11.76 14.67 -5.45
CA TYR A 66 12.65 14.71 -6.61
C TYR A 66 13.23 13.31 -6.83
N ALA A 67 12.78 12.62 -7.87
CA ALA A 67 13.10 11.20 -8.06
C ALA A 67 13.09 10.80 -9.54
N THR A 68 13.88 9.79 -9.91
CA THR A 68 13.80 9.15 -11.24
C THR A 68 12.56 8.28 -11.36
N ARG A 69 12.24 7.83 -12.59
CA ARG A 69 11.08 6.94 -12.81
C ARG A 69 11.16 5.64 -12.02
N GLU A 70 12.34 5.05 -11.94
CA GLU A 70 12.57 3.80 -11.21
C GLU A 70 12.38 4.00 -9.71
N GLN A 71 12.99 5.06 -9.15
CA GLN A 71 12.82 5.42 -7.75
C GLN A 71 11.35 5.65 -7.38
N ILE A 72 10.56 6.25 -8.28
CA ILE A 72 9.12 6.44 -8.08
C ILE A 72 8.39 5.10 -7.99
N SER A 73 8.75 4.12 -8.83
CA SER A 73 8.19 2.77 -8.77
C SER A 73 8.54 2.09 -7.44
N ASP A 74 9.81 2.16 -7.04
CA ASP A 74 10.27 1.56 -5.78
C ASP A 74 9.59 2.17 -4.55
N ILE A 75 9.39 3.49 -4.54
CA ILE A 75 8.67 4.19 -3.47
C ILE A 75 7.20 3.73 -3.45
N ARG A 76 6.57 3.62 -4.61
CA ARG A 76 5.18 3.16 -4.71
C ARG A 76 5.01 1.73 -4.18
N ASP A 77 5.94 0.84 -4.53
CA ASP A 77 5.91 -0.54 -4.05
C ASP A 77 6.14 -0.60 -2.54
N LYS A 78 7.04 0.23 -1.99
CA LYS A 78 7.25 0.34 -0.54
C LYS A 78 6.01 0.85 0.19
N LEU A 79 5.33 1.88 -0.34
CA LEU A 79 4.12 2.43 0.26
C LEU A 79 2.92 1.46 0.20
N ASN A 80 2.86 0.62 -0.84
CA ASN A 80 1.82 -0.39 -1.00
C ASN A 80 2.10 -1.68 -0.21
N ARG A 81 3.35 -1.94 0.20
CA ARG A 81 3.67 -3.11 1.03
C ARG A 81 3.05 -2.93 2.40
N ARG A 82 2.13 -3.83 2.75
CA ARG A 82 1.70 -4.02 4.15
C ARG A 82 2.91 -4.37 5.00
N GLU A 83 3.01 -3.82 6.21
CA GLU A 83 4.00 -4.28 7.18
C GLU A 83 3.76 -5.79 7.40
N SER A 84 4.79 -6.63 7.23
CA SER A 84 4.64 -8.05 7.47
C SER A 84 4.40 -8.25 8.97
N THR A 85 3.17 -8.55 9.37
CA THR A 85 2.88 -8.90 10.76
C THR A 85 3.54 -10.24 11.08
N LYS A 86 3.87 -10.49 12.36
CA LYS A 86 4.46 -11.78 12.77
C LYS A 86 3.56 -12.98 12.40
N GLU A 87 2.26 -12.76 12.29
CA GLU A 87 1.25 -13.76 11.89
C GLU A 87 1.37 -14.20 10.43
N ASP A 88 1.85 -13.34 9.53
CA ASP A 88 2.10 -13.69 8.12
C ASP A 88 3.21 -14.75 7.97
N LYS A 89 4.04 -14.95 9.02
CA LYS A 89 5.12 -15.96 9.06
C LYS A 89 4.69 -17.27 9.71
N GLN A 90 3.44 -17.40 10.16
CA GLN A 90 3.06 -18.38 11.18
C GLN A 90 2.75 -19.79 10.66
N TYR A 91 2.69 -20.00 9.34
CA TYR A 91 2.47 -21.33 8.76
C TYR A 91 3.50 -21.66 7.70
N ASP A 92 4.77 -21.70 8.11
CA ASP A 92 5.84 -22.23 7.26
C ASP A 92 5.72 -23.77 7.23
N TYR A 93 4.83 -24.27 6.38
CA TYR A 93 4.64 -25.71 6.12
C TYR A 93 5.96 -26.40 5.77
N LEU A 94 6.90 -25.66 5.18
CA LEU A 94 8.25 -26.12 4.84
C LEU A 94 9.06 -26.47 6.09
N GLU A 95 9.00 -25.65 7.15
CA GLU A 95 9.70 -25.87 8.41
C GLU A 95 9.19 -27.12 9.13
N TRP A 96 7.86 -27.33 9.15
CA TRP A 96 7.26 -28.56 9.70
C TRP A 96 7.69 -29.79 8.90
N TRP A 97 7.65 -29.71 7.57
CA TRP A 97 8.02 -30.82 6.70
C TRP A 97 9.51 -31.18 6.82
N GLN A 98 10.39 -30.19 6.89
CA GLN A 98 11.83 -30.40 7.07
C GLN A 98 12.16 -30.98 8.46
N LYS A 99 11.50 -30.53 9.53
CA LYS A 99 11.61 -31.16 10.86
C LYS A 99 11.13 -32.60 10.83
N SER A 100 9.95 -32.87 10.26
CA SER A 100 9.40 -34.23 10.12
C SER A 100 10.32 -35.17 9.33
N LYS A 101 11.04 -34.65 8.32
CA LYS A 101 12.03 -35.42 7.56
C LYS A 101 13.32 -35.67 8.34
N LYS A 102 13.78 -34.74 9.16
CA LYS A 102 14.96 -34.92 10.02
C LYS A 102 14.68 -35.92 11.14
N ASP A 103 13.53 -35.84 11.78
CA ASP A 103 13.15 -36.74 12.89
C ASP A 103 13.01 -38.20 12.41
N LYS A 104 12.56 -38.42 11.17
CA LYS A 104 12.47 -39.76 10.55
C LYS A 104 13.81 -40.39 10.16
N GLN A 105 14.90 -39.62 10.11
CA GLN A 105 16.25 -40.14 9.78
C GLN A 105 17.09 -40.46 11.03
N LEU A 106 16.60 -40.11 12.23
CA LEU A 106 17.24 -40.44 13.51
C LEU A 106 16.64 -41.69 14.20
N THR A 107 15.76 -42.42 13.51
CA THR A 107 15.25 -43.74 13.94
C THR A 107 15.75 -44.81 12.98
#